data_AF-A0A6V7JMC6-F1
#
_entry.id   AF-A0A6V7JMC6-F1
#
_cell.length_a   1.000
_cell.length_b   1.000
_cell.length_c   1.000
_cell.angle_alpha   90.00
_cell.angle_beta   90.00
_cell.angle_gamma   90.00
#
_symmetry.space_group_name_H-M   'P 1'
#
loop_
_entity.id
_entity.type
_entity.pdbx_description
1 polymer ?
#
loop_
_entity_poly.entity_id
_entity_poly.type
_entity_poly.pdbx_seq_one_letter_code
_entity_poly.pdbx_strand_id
1 'polypeptide(L)'
;EETIPGAQVSSLVDSKPRDWEIDALLRVRAVGQLTSAKITLQSLAQLLEEISNIVITDTVGSRVKRALELVKISAEELKRGHLIDGFLLSKEAFAISETAFSDPSLLALLYFPEDQ
;
A
#
# COMPACT_ATOMS: atom_id res chain seq x y z
N GLU A 1 1.81 44.98 -1.44
CA GLU A 1 0.83 44.08 -0.80
C GLU A 1 -0.07 44.93 0.09
N GLU A 2 -1.34 45.05 -0.28
CA GLU A 2 -2.31 45.83 0.50
C GLU A 2 -2.75 45.03 1.73
N THR A 3 -2.35 45.47 2.91
CA THR A 3 -2.88 45.00 4.19
C THR A 3 -4.25 45.62 4.45
N ILE A 4 -5.25 44.77 4.69
CA ILE A 4 -6.63 45.17 5.01
C ILE A 4 -6.65 45.91 6.35
N PRO A 5 -7.27 47.10 6.45
CA PRO A 5 -7.36 47.85 7.71
C PRO A 5 -8.05 47.02 8.80
N GLY A 6 -7.36 46.80 9.92
CA GLY A 6 -7.86 46.00 11.05
C GLY A 6 -7.47 44.52 11.04
N ALA A 7 -6.82 44.03 9.98
CA ALA A 7 -6.27 42.68 9.96
C ALA A 7 -4.91 42.63 10.68
N GLN A 8 -4.77 41.73 11.66
CA GLN A 8 -3.49 41.41 12.27
C GLN A 8 -3.00 40.07 11.73
N VAL A 9 -1.78 40.05 11.18
CA VAL A 9 -1.08 38.81 10.85
C VAL A 9 -0.51 38.27 12.16
N SER A 10 -1.14 37.25 12.73
CA SER A 10 -0.55 36.49 13.82
C SER A 10 0.38 35.43 13.24
N SER A 11 1.56 35.27 13.85
CA SER A 11 2.38 34.09 13.59
C SER A 11 1.60 32.84 14.01
N LEU A 12 1.63 31.78 13.21
CA LEU A 12 1.14 30.45 13.61
C LEU A 12 1.98 29.95 14.79
N VAL A 13 1.58 30.31 16.00
CA VAL A 13 2.21 29.82 17.22
C VAL A 13 1.75 28.38 17.41
N ASP A 14 2.68 27.43 17.24
CA ASP A 14 2.50 25.98 17.42
C ASP A 14 1.45 25.29 16.53
N SER A 15 1.66 25.32 15.22
CA SER A 15 0.96 24.46 14.25
C SER A 15 1.45 22.99 14.24
N LYS A 16 1.96 22.48 15.36
CA LYS A 16 2.28 21.07 15.49
C LYS A 16 0.98 20.26 15.64
N PRO A 17 0.78 19.19 14.85
CA PRO A 17 -0.36 18.33 15.02
C PRO A 17 -0.35 17.70 16.41
N ARG A 18 -1.53 17.60 17.00
CA ARG A 18 -1.75 16.92 18.28
C ARG A 18 -1.58 15.42 18.09
N ASP A 19 -1.17 14.72 19.13
CA ASP A 19 -0.90 13.27 19.04
C ASP A 19 -2.10 12.47 18.50
N TRP A 20 -3.32 12.83 18.91
CA TRP A 20 -4.53 12.17 18.40
C TRP A 20 -4.78 12.42 16.90
N GLU A 21 -4.33 13.56 16.36
CA GLU A 21 -4.44 13.88 14.93
C GLU A 21 -3.48 13.01 14.13
N ILE A 22 -2.28 12.79 14.66
CA ILE A 22 -1.31 11.83 14.10
C ILE A 22 -1.85 10.41 14.19
N ASP A 23 -2.37 10.00 15.34
CA ASP A 23 -2.95 8.67 15.52
C ASP A 23 -4.11 8.40 14.56
N ALA A 24 -5.01 9.38 14.40
CA ALA A 24 -6.13 9.29 13.46
C ALA A 24 -5.61 9.16 12.02
N LEU A 25 -4.61 9.96 11.64
CA LEU A 25 -3.99 9.88 10.32
C LEU A 25 -3.33 8.52 10.08
N LEU A 26 -2.57 8.01 11.05
CA LEU A 26 -1.92 6.69 10.96
C LEU A 26 -2.95 5.58 10.76
N ARG A 27 -4.06 5.59 11.50
CA ARG A 27 -5.15 4.61 11.34
C ARG A 27 -5.77 4.66 9.95
N VAL A 28 -6.17 5.86 9.51
CA VAL A 28 -6.81 6.04 8.19
C VAL A 28 -5.87 5.59 7.08
N ARG A 29 -4.60 5.99 7.15
CA ARG A 29 -3.60 5.60 6.15
C ARG A 29 -3.35 4.10 6.19
N ALA A 30 -3.17 3.50 7.36
CA ALA A 30 -2.87 2.08 7.46
C ALA A 30 -4.02 1.21 6.90
N VAL A 31 -5.27 1.53 7.26
CA VAL A 31 -6.45 0.84 6.71
C VAL A 31 -6.54 1.01 5.19
N GLY A 32 -6.27 2.22 4.68
CA GLY A 32 -6.23 2.49 3.24
C GLY A 32 -5.18 1.65 2.51
N GLN A 33 -3.95 1.62 3.03
CA GLN A 33 -2.85 0.83 2.47
C GLN A 33 -3.15 -0.67 2.48
N LEU A 34 -3.69 -1.21 3.58
CA LEU A 34 -4.09 -2.62 3.66
C LEU A 34 -5.21 -2.96 2.68
N THR A 35 -6.18 -2.05 2.52
CA THR A 35 -7.28 -2.23 1.58
C THR A 35 -6.76 -2.27 0.14
N SER A 36 -5.91 -1.31 -0.24
CA SER A 36 -5.27 -1.29 -1.56
C SER A 36 -4.42 -2.53 -1.80
N ALA A 37 -3.56 -2.92 -0.85
CA ALA A 37 -2.73 -4.12 -0.97
C ALA A 37 -3.59 -5.39 -1.18
N LYS A 38 -4.70 -5.52 -0.44
CA LYS A 38 -5.61 -6.65 -0.59
C LYS A 38 -6.25 -6.68 -1.98
N ILE A 39 -6.73 -5.53 -2.48
CA ILE A 39 -7.31 -5.42 -3.82
C ILE A 39 -6.27 -5.82 -4.88
N THR A 40 -5.04 -5.30 -4.81
CA THR A 40 -3.96 -5.65 -5.74
C THR A 40 -3.66 -7.15 -5.73
N LEU A 41 -3.56 -7.75 -4.55
CA LEU A 41 -3.33 -9.20 -4.42
C LEU A 41 -4.51 -10.03 -4.96
N GLN A 42 -5.75 -9.56 -4.80
CA GLN A 42 -6.93 -10.18 -5.39
C GLN A 42 -6.92 -10.07 -6.92
N SER A 43 -6.59 -8.91 -7.48
CA SER A 43 -6.43 -8.73 -8.92
C SER A 43 -5.33 -9.63 -9.49
N LEU A 44 -4.22 -9.80 -8.77
CA LEU A 44 -3.16 -10.74 -9.15
C LEU A 44 -3.67 -12.19 -9.15
N ALA A 45 -4.41 -12.61 -8.13
CA ALA A 45 -5.00 -13.95 -8.09
C ALA A 45 -5.98 -14.18 -9.25
N GLN A 46 -6.85 -13.21 -9.54
CA GLN A 46 -7.78 -13.27 -10.67
C GLN A 46 -7.05 -13.41 -12.01
N LEU A 47 -5.97 -12.65 -12.23
CA LEU A 47 -5.16 -12.73 -13.45
C LEU A 47 -4.55 -14.13 -13.64
N LEU A 48 -4.11 -14.76 -12.56
CA LEU A 48 -3.56 -16.11 -12.58
C LEU A 48 -4.62 -17.18 -12.86
N GLU A 49 -5.88 -16.96 -12.45
CA GLU A 49 -7.00 -17.86 -12.75
C GLU A 49 -7.47 -17.72 -14.20
N GLU A 50 -7.48 -16.51 -14.76
CA GLU A 50 -7.95 -16.25 -16.13
C GLU A 50 -6.94 -16.69 -17.22
N ILE A 51 -5.64 -16.66 -16.91
CA ILE A 51 -4.58 -16.97 -17.87
C ILE A 51 -3.81 -18.21 -17.38
N SER A 52 -4.33 -19.39 -17.74
CA SER A 52 -3.92 -20.72 -17.24
C SER A 52 -2.45 -21.10 -17.45
N ASN A 53 -1.69 -20.36 -18.28
CA ASN A 53 -0.29 -20.64 -18.62
C ASN A 53 0.70 -19.60 -18.04
N ILE A 54 0.32 -18.84 -17.01
CA ILE A 54 1.26 -17.92 -16.36
C ILE A 54 2.33 -18.71 -15.56
N VAL A 55 3.59 -18.60 -15.98
CA VAL A 55 4.74 -19.03 -15.18
C VAL A 55 5.10 -17.95 -14.17
N ILE A 56 4.80 -18.19 -12.89
CA ILE A 56 5.18 -17.29 -11.80
C ILE A 56 6.66 -17.48 -11.48
N THR A 57 7.44 -16.40 -11.57
CA THR A 57 8.83 -16.41 -11.13
C THR A 57 8.93 -16.52 -9.60
N ASP A 58 9.98 -17.16 -9.10
CA ASP A 58 10.21 -17.28 -7.65
C ASP A 58 10.25 -15.91 -6.94
N THR A 59 10.72 -14.88 -7.65
CA THR A 59 10.75 -13.49 -7.16
C THR A 59 9.35 -12.93 -6.98
N VAL A 60 8.45 -13.09 -7.96
CA VAL A 60 7.05 -12.64 -7.83
C VAL A 60 6.33 -13.45 -6.77
N GLY A 61 6.49 -14.77 -6.76
CA GLY A 61 5.87 -15.65 -5.76
C GLY A 61 6.28 -15.32 -4.33
N SER A 62 7.56 -15.01 -4.11
CA SER A 62 8.06 -14.60 -2.79
C SER A 62 7.54 -13.22 -2.37
N ARG A 63 7.44 -12.26 -3.28
CA ARG A 63 6.83 -10.93 -3.01
C ARG A 63 5.36 -11.06 -2.63
N VAL A 64 4.58 -11.87 -3.35
CA VAL A 64 3.16 -12.12 -3.03
C VAL A 64 3.01 -12.71 -1.63
N LYS A 65 3.79 -13.75 -1.30
CA LYS A 65 3.79 -14.37 0.03
C LYS A 65 4.16 -13.35 1.12
N ARG A 66 5.19 -12.54 0.88
CA ARG A 66 5.65 -11.51 1.81
C ARG A 66 4.61 -10.41 2.02
N ALA A 67 3.97 -9.93 0.96
CA ALA A 67 2.89 -8.94 1.06
C ALA A 67 1.73 -9.49 1.90
N LEU A 68 1.32 -10.74 1.69
CA LEU A 68 0.27 -11.38 2.48
C LEU A 68 0.64 -11.51 3.97
N GLU A 69 1.88 -11.84 4.28
CA GLU A 69 2.38 -11.88 5.64
C GLU A 69 2.34 -10.49 6.30
N LEU A 70 2.86 -9.46 5.61
CA LEU A 70 2.86 -8.08 6.10
C LEU A 70 1.45 -7.54 6.35
N VAL A 71 0.48 -7.85 5.46
CA VAL A 71 -0.93 -7.49 5.67
C VAL A 71 -1.44 -8.07 6.99
N LYS A 72 -1.14 -9.33 7.28
CA LYS A 72 -1.58 -10.02 8.51
C LYS A 72 -0.95 -9.42 9.75
N ILE A 73 0.38 -9.23 9.74
CA ILE A 73 1.11 -8.67 10.88
C ILE A 73 0.67 -7.22 11.12
N SER A 74 0.55 -6.40 10.08
CA SER A 74 0.06 -5.03 10.18
C SER A 74 -1.33 -4.96 10.83
N ALA A 75 -2.26 -5.81 10.39
CA ALA A 75 -3.61 -5.85 10.97
C ALA A 75 -3.60 -6.20 12.46
N GLU A 76 -2.72 -7.12 12.88
CA GLU A 76 -2.57 -7.50 14.29
C GLU A 76 -1.95 -6.37 15.13
N GLU A 77 -0.92 -5.68 14.62
CA GLU A 77 -0.32 -4.52 15.29
C GLU A 77 -1.32 -3.36 15.44
N LEU A 78 -2.10 -3.07 14.39
CA LEU A 78 -3.19 -2.08 14.46
C LEU A 78 -4.26 -2.46 15.50
N LYS A 79 -4.59 -3.75 15.60
CA LYS A 79 -5.55 -4.27 16.59
C LYS A 79 -5.04 -4.14 18.02
N ARG A 80 -3.72 -4.25 18.23
CA ARG A 80 -3.05 -4.03 19.53
C ARG A 80 -2.89 -2.55 19.88
N GLY A 81 -3.16 -1.65 18.93
CA GLY A 81 -2.97 -0.22 19.10
C GLY A 81 -1.57 0.28 18.79
N HIS A 82 -0.69 -0.57 18.24
CA HIS A 82 0.65 -0.19 17.79
C HIS A 82 0.57 0.48 16.42
N LEU A 83 0.15 1.75 16.40
CA LEU A 83 -0.23 2.46 15.17
C LEU A 83 0.94 2.70 14.22
N ILE A 84 2.12 3.02 14.75
CA ILE A 84 3.31 3.28 13.93
C ILE A 84 3.75 2.00 13.22
N ASP A 85 3.90 0.90 13.95
CA ASP A 85 4.31 -0.39 13.40
C ASP A 85 3.27 -0.90 12.40
N GLY A 86 1.99 -0.85 12.78
CA GLY A 86 0.87 -1.20 11.90
C GLY A 86 0.89 -0.39 10.59
N PHE A 87 1.12 0.93 10.67
CA PHE A 87 1.23 1.79 9.50
C PHE A 87 2.45 1.45 8.64
N LEU A 88 3.64 1.28 9.22
CA LEU A 88 4.86 0.96 8.47
C LEU A 88 4.73 -0.37 7.72
N LEU A 89 4.20 -1.40 8.40
CA LEU A 89 3.94 -2.71 7.81
C LEU A 89 2.88 -2.62 6.70
N SER A 90 1.82 -1.82 6.87
CA SER A 90 0.80 -1.63 5.83
C SER A 90 1.36 -0.97 4.57
N LYS A 91 2.24 0.01 4.74
CA LYS A 91 2.91 0.71 3.66
C LYS A 91 3.84 -0.23 2.89
N GLU A 92 4.60 -1.06 3.60
CA GLU A 92 5.47 -2.06 2.99
C GLU A 92 4.64 -3.11 2.23
N ALA A 93 3.54 -3.60 2.83
CA ALA A 93 2.64 -4.55 2.20
C ALA A 93 2.11 -4.03 0.86
N PHE A 94 1.64 -2.77 0.83
CA PHE A 94 1.17 -2.12 -0.39
C PHE A 94 2.28 -1.98 -1.44
N ALA A 95 3.46 -1.50 -1.05
CA ALA A 95 4.57 -1.33 -1.99
C ALA A 95 4.99 -2.67 -2.63
N ILE A 96 5.05 -3.75 -1.83
CA ILE A 96 5.43 -5.08 -2.32
C ILE A 96 4.32 -5.67 -3.20
N SER A 97 3.03 -5.50 -2.86
CA SER A 97 1.93 -6.00 -3.70
C SER A 97 1.92 -5.32 -5.07
N GLU A 98 2.11 -4.00 -5.12
CA GLU A 98 2.17 -3.25 -6.38
C GLU A 98 3.38 -3.66 -7.22
N THR A 99 4.53 -3.87 -6.56
CA THR A 99 5.76 -4.34 -7.23
C THR A 99 5.60 -5.75 -7.79
N ALA A 100 4.87 -6.63 -7.10
CA ALA A 100 4.59 -7.97 -7.59
C ALA A 100 3.63 -7.94 -8.78
N PHE A 101 2.54 -7.15 -8.69
CA PHE A 101 1.55 -7.02 -9.76
C PHE A 101 2.11 -6.37 -11.03
N SER A 102 2.98 -5.37 -10.87
CA SER A 102 3.61 -4.67 -12.00
C SER A 102 4.86 -5.37 -12.55
N ASP A 103 5.16 -6.60 -12.11
CA ASP A 103 6.35 -7.30 -12.58
C ASP A 103 6.22 -7.66 -14.07
N PRO A 104 7.19 -7.29 -14.92
CA PRO A 104 7.13 -7.57 -16.36
C PRO A 104 6.97 -9.07 -16.69
N SER A 105 7.40 -9.98 -15.81
CA SER A 105 7.24 -11.42 -16.05
C SER A 105 5.78 -11.84 -16.09
N LEU A 106 4.88 -11.13 -15.40
CA LEU A 106 3.44 -11.40 -15.44
C LEU A 106 2.81 -10.93 -16.76
N LEU A 107 3.39 -9.90 -17.39
CA LEU A 107 2.92 -9.32 -18.65
C LEU A 107 3.54 -10.00 -19.89
N ALA A 108 4.79 -10.46 -19.79
CA ALA A 108 5.53 -11.07 -20.90
C ALA A 108 4.90 -12.40 -21.40
N LEU A 109 4.05 -13.03 -20.58
CA LEU A 109 3.41 -14.30 -20.88
C LEU A 109 2.13 -14.14 -21.73
N LEU A 110 1.68 -12.91 -21.98
CA LEU A 110 0.60 -12.60 -22.94
C LEU A 110 1.08 -12.59 -24.40
N TYR A 111 2.38 -12.62 -24.66
CA TYR A 111 2.96 -12.47 -25.99
C TYR A 111 3.93 -13.63 -26.31
N PHE A 112 3.40 -14.86 -26.35
CA PHE A 112 3.99 -15.87 -27.21
C PHE A 112 3.18 -15.89 -28.51
N PRO A 113 3.67 -15.29 -29.61
CA PRO A 113 3.10 -15.61 -30.91
C PRO A 113 3.35 -17.10 -31.15
N GLU A 114 2.28 -17.87 -31.28
CA GLU A 114 2.38 -19.23 -31.78
C GLU A 114 2.93 -19.19 -33.22
N ASP A 115 3.94 -20.04 -33.43
CA ASP A 115 4.47 -20.59 -34.67
C ASP A 115 5.35 -19.70 -35.60
N GLN A 116 6.66 -20.03 -35.60
CA GLN A 116 7.49 -20.08 -36.81
C GLN A 116 7.41 -21.46 -37.45
#